data_AF-A0A1M7S9N4-F1
#
_entry.id   AF-A0A1M7S9N4-F1
#
_cell.length_a   1.000
_cell.length_b   1.000
_cell.length_c   1.000
_cell.angle_alpha   90.00
_cell.angle_beta   90.00
_cell.angle_gamma   90.00
#
_symmetry.space_group_name_H-M   'P 1'
#
loop_
_entity.id
_entity.type
_entity.pdbx_description
1 polymer ?
#
loop_
_entity_poly.entity_id
_entity_poly.type
_entity_poly.pdbx_seq_one_letter_code
_entity_poly.pdbx_strand_id
1 'polypeptide(L)' 'MKFSKEQQKLLTLFILGILLCGIAHIFPSGLNVIAAIAGFLLIGYFSVKSYEIMKEEKKEKAKETEHTERQ' A
#
# COMPACT_ATOMS: atom_id res chain seq x y z
N MET A 1 -15.32 -10.64 -0.04
CA MET A 1 -14.73 -9.39 -0.57
C MET A 1 -13.84 -9.74 -1.76
N LYS A 2 -14.13 -9.26 -2.97
CA LYS A 2 -13.18 -9.35 -4.11
C LYS A 2 -12.31 -8.10 -4.06
N PHE A 3 -11.02 -8.27 -3.76
CA PHE A 3 -10.07 -7.16 -3.82
C PHE A 3 -9.88 -6.72 -5.28
N SER A 4 -9.78 -5.40 -5.50
CA SER A 4 -9.42 -4.87 -6.81
C SER A 4 -8.00 -5.30 -7.19
N LYS A 5 -7.71 -5.43 -8.49
CA LYS A 5 -6.36 -5.75 -9.00
C LYS A 5 -5.30 -4.81 -8.43
N GLU A 6 -5.64 -3.54 -8.21
CA GLU A 6 -4.73 -2.55 -7.62
C GLU A 6 -4.48 -2.78 -6.13
N GLN A 7 -5.51 -3.13 -5.36
CA GLN A 7 -5.36 -3.50 -3.94
C GLN A 7 -4.52 -4.78 -3.79
N GLN A 8 -4.68 -5.73 -4.70
CA GLN A 8 -3.88 -6.97 -4.70
C GLN A 8 -2.40 -6.69 -4.99
N LYS A 9 -2.09 -5.84 -5.97
CA LYS A 9 -0.71 -5.38 -6.23
C LYS A 9 -0.10 -4.70 -5.02
N LEU A 10 -0.85 -3.81 -4.37
CA LEU A 10 -0.41 -3.09 -3.17
C LEU A 10 -0.13 -4.06 -2.03
N LEU A 11 -1.01 -5.04 -1.80
CA LEU A 11 -0.79 -6.07 -0.81
C LEU A 11 0.47 -6.90 -1.10
N THR A 12 0.71 -7.26 -2.37
CA THR A 12 1.93 -7.96 -2.77
C THR A 12 3.18 -7.13 -2.48
N LEU A 13 3.19 -5.83 -2.80
CA LEU A 13 4.32 -4.94 -2.49
C LEU A 13 4.58 -4.82 -0.99
N PHE A 14 3.52 -4.79 -0.18
CA PHE A 14 3.63 -4.78 1.27
C PHE A 14 4.25 -6.06 1.82
N ILE A 15 3.79 -7.22 1.37
CA ILE A 15 4.36 -8.53 1.75
C ILE A 15 5.84 -8.59 1.36
N LEU A 16 6.19 -8.14 0.15
CA LEU A 16 7.57 -8.11 -0.33
C LEU A 16 8.45 -7.21 0.56
N GLY A 17 7.94 -6.04 0.95
CA GLY A 17 8.63 -5.11 1.84
C GLY A 17 8.90 -5.70 3.22
N ILE A 18 7.91 -6.38 3.82
CA ILE A 18 8.08 -7.10 5.09
C ILE A 18 9.13 -8.20 4.94
N LEU A 19 9.11 -8.97 3.85
CA LEU A 19 10.04 -10.08 3.63
C LEU A 19 11.49 -9.57 3.57
N LEU A 20 11.72 -8.46 2.87
CA LEU A 20 13.03 -7.82 2.78
C LEU A 20 13.52 -7.32 4.14
N CYS A 21 12.64 -6.68 4.92
CA CYS A 21 12.97 -6.26 6.29
C CYS A 21 13.26 -7.46 7.21
N GLY A 22 12.49 -8.54 7.08
CA GLY A 22 12.67 -9.76 7.86
C GLY A 22 13.99 -10.47 7.56
N ILE A 23 14.34 -10.63 6.28
CA ILE A 23 15.62 -11.19 5.85
C ILE A 23 16.77 -10.32 6.35
N ALA A 24 16.63 -8.99 6.25
CA ALA A 24 17.66 -8.08 6.73
C ALA A 24 17.87 -8.14 8.25
N HIS A 25 16.82 -8.41 9.01
CA HIS A 25 16.89 -8.60 10.46
C HIS A 25 17.55 -9.94 10.83
N ILE A 26 17.27 -11.02 10.10
CA ILE A 26 17.81 -12.36 10.41
C ILE A 26 19.31 -12.44 10.08
N PHE A 27 19.74 -11.80 8.99
CA PHE A 27 21.13 -11.81 8.55
C PHE A 27 21.69 -10.38 8.56
N PRO A 28 22.16 -9.83 9.69
CA PRO A 28 22.70 -8.48 9.70
C PRO A 28 24.06 -8.45 8.98
N SER A 29 24.05 -8.04 7.71
CA SER A 29 25.23 -7.78 6.89
C SER A 29 25.10 -6.41 6.20
N GLY A 30 26.21 -5.80 5.78
CA GLY A 30 26.16 -4.47 5.13
C GLY A 30 25.27 -4.41 3.89
N LEU A 31 25.19 -5.51 3.12
CA LEU A 31 24.28 -5.63 1.96
C LEU A 31 22.80 -5.62 2.37
N ASN A 32 22.51 -6.13 3.56
CA ASN A 32 21.16 -6.29 4.07
C ASN A 32 20.58 -4.99 4.64
N VAL A 33 21.42 -3.99 4.92
CA VAL A 33 20.95 -2.63 5.20
C VAL A 33 20.22 -2.04 3.99
N ILE A 34 20.73 -2.29 2.77
CA ILE A 34 20.07 -1.84 1.53
C ILE A 34 18.73 -2.54 1.35
N ALA A 35 18.66 -3.85 1.64
CA ALA A 35 17.42 -4.60 1.61
C ALA A 35 16.38 -4.09 2.63
N ALA A 36 16.82 -3.72 3.85
CA ALA A 36 15.95 -3.11 4.86
C ALA A 36 15.42 -1.75 4.40
N ILE A 37 16.26 -0.90 3.81
CA ILE A 37 15.85 0.41 3.27
C ILE A 37 14.85 0.22 2.12
N ALA A 38 15.11 -0.70 1.20
CA ALA A 38 14.20 -1.03 0.11
C ALA A 38 12.85 -1.55 0.64
N GLY A 39 12.88 -2.42 1.65
CA GLY A 39 11.66 -2.91 2.31
C GLY A 39 10.85 -1.79 2.96
N PHE A 40 11.53 -0.86 3.65
CA PHE A 40 10.90 0.33 4.24
C PHE A 40 10.25 1.24 3.19
N LEU A 41 10.93 1.47 2.06
CA LEU A 41 10.39 2.29 0.96
C LEU A 41 9.15 1.64 0.33
N LEU A 42 9.14 0.31 0.17
CA LEU A 42 7.98 -0.42 -0.34
C LEU A 42 6.78 -0.32 0.61
N ILE A 43 7.00 -0.42 1.91
CA ILE A 43 5.95 -0.25 2.92
C ILE A 43 5.43 1.20 2.91
N GLY A 44 6.33 2.19 2.84
CA GLY A 44 5.94 3.60 2.73
C GLY A 44 5.11 3.90 1.48
N TYR A 45 5.53 3.37 0.33
CA TYR A 45 4.76 3.47 -0.92
C TYR A 45 3.37 2.83 -0.79
N PHE A 46 3.28 1.66 -0.18
CA PHE A 46 2.00 1.01 0.11
C PHE A 46 1.07 1.91 0.94
N SER A 47 1.57 2.53 2.01
CA SER A 47 0.78 3.42 2.86
C SER A 47 0.27 4.65 2.12
N VAL A 48 1.14 5.32 1.35
CA VAL A 48 0.76 6.51 0.57
C VAL A 48 -0.29 6.15 -0.47
N LYS A 49 -0.06 5.08 -1.24
CA LYS A 49 -0.98 4.69 -2.32
C LYS A 49 -2.32 4.19 -1.78
N SER A 50 -2.32 3.47 -0.65
CA SER A 50 -3.56 3.06 0.03
C SER A 50 -4.37 4.26 0.50
N TYR A 51 -3.71 5.31 1.02
CA TYR A 51 -4.36 6.54 1.42
C TYR A 51 -4.96 7.30 0.21
N GLU A 52 -4.25 7.36 -0.91
CA GLU A 52 -4.77 7.97 -2.15
C GLU A 52 -6.04 7.26 -2.63
N ILE A 53 -6.03 5.92 -2.72
CA ILE A 53 -7.20 5.13 -3.12
C ILE A 53 -8.38 5.38 -2.19
N MET A 54 -8.15 5.34 -0.87
CA MET A 54 -9.19 5.59 0.11
C MET A 54 -9.76 7.02 0.02
N LYS A 55 -8.92 8.00 -0.33
CA LYS A 55 -9.34 9.39 -0.56
C LYS A 55 -10.15 9.53 -1.84
N GLU A 56 -9.79 8.81 -2.91
CA GLU A 56 -10.55 8.76 -4.17
C GLU A 56 -11.91 8.09 -3.96
N GLU A 57 -11.97 6.92 -3.32
CA GLU A 57 -13.23 6.22 -3.00
C GLU A 57 -14.17 7.10 -2.16
N LYS A 58 -13.64 7.87 -1.19
CA LYS A 58 -14.45 8.81 -0.40
C LYS A 58 -15.00 9.97 -1.23
N LYS A 59 -14.22 10.50 -2.17
CA LYS A 59 -14.66 11.59 -3.06
C LYS A 59 -15.71 11.11 -4.05
N GLU A 60 -15.59 9.88 -4.55
CA GLU A 60 -16.55 9.26 -5.44
C GLU A 60 -17.91 9.08 -4.75
N LYS A 61 -17.91 8.49 -3.55
CA LYS A 61 -19.14 8.32 -2.75
C LYS A 61 -19.82 9.64 -2.38
N ALA A 62 -19.05 10.69 -2.09
CA ALA A 62 -19.60 12.01 -1.80
C ALA A 62 -20.33 12.63 -3.02
N LYS A 63 -19.78 12.46 -4.24
CA LYS A 63 -20.43 12.93 -5.47
C LYS A 63 -21.67 12.13 -5.84
N GLU A 64 -21.66 10.83 -5.59
CA GLU A 64 -22.81 9.94 -5.85
C GLU A 64 -23.98 10.25 -4.90
N THR A 65 -23.68 10.63 -3.66
CA THR A 65 -24.69 11.06 -2.66
C THR A 65 -25.32 12.41 -3.05
N GLU A 66 -24.53 13.39 -3.52
CA GLU A 66 -25.03 14.70 -3.95
C GLU A 66 -25.93 14.65 -5.20
N HIS A 67 -25.73 13.67 -6.07
CA HIS A 67 -26.53 13.52 -7.30
C HIS A 67 -27.86 12.79 -7.05
N THR A 68 -27.93 11.96 -6.01
CA THR A 68 -29.15 11.23 -5.63
C THR A 68 -30.14 12.11 -4.85
N GLU A 69 -29.66 13.13 -4.12
CA GLU A 69 -30.52 14.07 -3.38
C GLU A 69 -31.10 15.22 -4.23
N ARG A 70 -30.72 15.34 -5.52
CA ARG A 70 -31.28 16.33 -6.47
C ARG A 70 -32.30 15.75 -7.46
N GLN A 71 -32.67 14.48 -7.32
CA GLN A 71 -33.80 13.85 -8.01
C GLN A 71 -34.95 13.64 -7.03
#